data_AF-A0A125DMB3-F1
#
_entry.id   AF-A0A125DMB3-F1
#
_cell.length_a   1.000
_cell.length_b   1.000
_cell.length_c   1.000
_cell.angle_alpha   90.00
_cell.angle_beta   90.00
_cell.angle_gamma   90.00
#
_symmetry.space_group_name_H-M   'P 1'
#
loop_
_entity.id
_entity.type
_entity.pdbx_description
1 polymer ?
#
loop_
_entity_poly.entity_id
_entity_poly.type
_entity_poly.pdbx_seq_one_letter_code
_entity_poly.pdbx_strand_id
1 'polypeptide(L)'
;MNQEFRQAIEVLKQTNECFANGTTSSVAHGNTREAALIAAIQAMARTFGVKLATIGRIDARGELHIVAQDGDKDPRLGCGRFGGPFATLLNTANPRQGVVPGPYLHSESGWCYLNHFEVEKLVLRYFEENKLRPQT
;
A
#
# COMPACT_ATOMS: atom_id res chain seq x y z
N MET A 1 -5.77 -14.60 -4.21
CA MET A 1 -5.74 -13.12 -4.15
C MET A 1 -7.10 -12.64 -3.64
N ASN A 2 -7.14 -11.78 -2.61
CA ASN A 2 -8.39 -11.29 -2.00
C ASN A 2 -9.22 -10.45 -3.01
N GLN A 3 -10.54 -10.64 -3.01
CA GLN A 3 -11.52 -9.90 -3.83
C GLN A 3 -11.45 -8.38 -3.60
N GLU A 4 -11.26 -7.93 -2.36
CA GLU A 4 -11.14 -6.50 -2.03
C GLU A 4 -9.97 -5.84 -2.78
N PHE A 5 -8.85 -6.56 -2.90
CA PHE A 5 -7.68 -6.07 -3.62
C PHE A 5 -7.97 -5.96 -5.12
N ARG A 6 -8.64 -6.97 -5.70
CA ARG A 6 -9.03 -6.95 -7.13
C ARG A 6 -9.93 -5.76 -7.43
N GLN A 7 -10.95 -5.54 -6.59
CA GLN A 7 -11.87 -4.42 -6.74
C GLN A 7 -11.15 -3.07 -6.64
N ALA A 8 -10.22 -2.91 -5.70
CA ALA A 8 -9.44 -1.68 -5.59
C ALA A 8 -8.58 -1.41 -6.85
N ILE A 9 -8.00 -2.46 -7.45
CA ILE A 9 -7.26 -2.36 -8.72
C ILE A 9 -8.17 -2.01 -9.89
N GLU A 10 -9.37 -2.58 -9.97
CA GLU A 10 -10.35 -2.25 -11.01
C GLU A 10 -10.78 -0.78 -10.93
N VAL A 11 -11.10 -0.28 -9.72
CA VAL A 11 -11.41 1.14 -9.49
C VAL A 11 -10.24 2.03 -9.89
N LEU A 12 -9.00 1.64 -9.53
CA LEU A 12 -7.79 2.38 -9.91
C LEU A 12 -7.61 2.46 -11.44
N LYS A 13 -7.77 1.34 -12.15
CA LYS A 13 -7.66 1.29 -13.61
C LYS A 13 -8.76 2.14 -14.26
N GLN A 14 -10.00 1.99 -13.81
CA GLN A 14 -11.15 2.72 -14.34
C GLN A 14 -11.02 4.24 -14.11
N THR A 15 -10.61 4.68 -12.92
CA THR A 15 -10.47 6.12 -12.64
C THR A 15 -9.40 6.77 -13.50
N ASN A 16 -8.28 6.07 -13.74
CA ASN A 16 -7.22 6.56 -14.62
C ASN A 16 -7.70 6.66 -16.08
N GLU A 17 -8.47 5.68 -16.55
CA GLU A 17 -9.06 5.70 -17.90
C GLU A 17 -10.09 6.84 -18.06
N CYS A 18 -11.00 7.01 -17.10
CA CYS A 18 -11.97 8.11 -17.11
C CYS A 18 -11.29 9.49 -17.14
N PHE A 19 -10.18 9.66 -16.41
CA PHE A 19 -9.41 10.90 -16.45
C PHE A 19 -8.70 11.11 -17.79
N ALA A 20 -8.05 10.07 -18.33
CA ALA A 20 -7.38 10.12 -19.63
C ALA A 20 -8.35 10.46 -20.77
N ASN A 21 -9.59 9.98 -20.68
CA ASN A 21 -10.66 10.26 -21.65
C ASN A 21 -11.42 11.57 -21.37
N GLY A 22 -10.98 12.40 -20.42
CA GLY A 22 -11.61 13.69 -20.10
C GLY A 22 -13.01 13.57 -19.47
N THR A 23 -13.40 12.39 -19.01
CA THR A 23 -14.72 12.11 -18.41
C THR A 23 -14.77 12.48 -16.92
N THR A 24 -13.64 12.84 -16.31
CA THR A 24 -13.54 13.16 -14.88
C THR A 24 -12.62 14.35 -14.66
N SER A 25 -12.96 15.23 -13.73
CA SER A 25 -12.10 16.37 -13.36
C SER A 25 -10.85 15.92 -12.60
N SER A 26 -9.80 16.73 -12.61
CA SER A 26 -8.55 16.44 -11.89
C SER A 26 -8.76 16.20 -10.39
N VAL A 27 -9.66 16.96 -9.75
CA VAL A 27 -9.97 16.81 -8.33
C VAL A 27 -10.68 15.48 -8.05
N ALA A 28 -11.68 15.12 -8.86
CA ALA A 28 -12.42 13.87 -8.69
C ALA A 28 -11.54 12.65 -8.97
N HIS A 29 -10.66 12.74 -9.98
CA HIS A 29 -9.64 11.73 -10.26
C HIS A 29 -8.68 11.56 -9.09
N GLY A 30 -8.10 12.66 -8.58
CA GLY A 30 -7.17 12.63 -7.45
C GLY A 30 -7.76 11.95 -6.22
N ASN A 31 -8.99 12.31 -5.83
CA ASN A 31 -9.68 11.72 -4.68
C ASN A 31 -9.96 10.22 -4.87
N THR A 32 -10.44 9.82 -6.05
CA THR A 32 -10.79 8.42 -6.32
C THR A 32 -9.54 7.56 -6.42
N ARG A 33 -8.49 8.05 -7.08
CA ARG A 33 -7.19 7.38 -7.18
C ARG A 33 -6.57 7.19 -5.80
N GLU A 34 -6.57 8.21 -4.95
CA GLU A 34 -6.07 8.12 -3.58
C GLU A 34 -6.82 7.03 -2.79
N ALA A 35 -8.15 7.07 -2.80
CA ALA A 35 -8.97 6.08 -2.10
C ALA A 35 -8.70 4.65 -2.60
N ALA A 36 -8.58 4.46 -3.92
CA ALA A 36 -8.28 3.16 -4.52
C ALA A 36 -6.89 2.65 -4.12
N LEU A 37 -5.87 3.52 -4.08
CA LEU A 37 -4.53 3.15 -3.63
C LEU A 37 -4.50 2.74 -2.15
N ILE A 38 -5.18 3.49 -1.29
CA ILE A 38 -5.32 3.16 0.14
C ILE A 38 -6.02 1.81 0.33
N ALA A 39 -7.12 1.58 -0.39
CA ALA A 39 -7.83 0.31 -0.35
C ALA A 39 -6.94 -0.85 -0.84
N ALA A 40 -6.20 -0.65 -1.93
CA ALA A 40 -5.30 -1.64 -2.50
C ALA A 40 -4.17 -2.02 -1.54
N ILE A 41 -3.47 -1.04 -0.93
CA ILE A 41 -2.38 -1.34 0.01
C ILE A 41 -2.89 -2.04 1.27
N GLN A 42 -4.06 -1.64 1.79
CA GLN A 42 -4.68 -2.30 2.93
C GLN A 42 -5.08 -3.76 2.63
N ALA A 43 -5.74 -3.99 1.49
CA ALA A 43 -6.12 -5.34 1.09
C ALA A 43 -4.91 -6.22 0.79
N MET A 44 -3.87 -5.65 0.19
CA MET A 44 -2.60 -6.33 -0.07
C MET A 44 -1.90 -6.73 1.23
N ALA A 45 -1.79 -5.84 2.22
CA ALA A 45 -1.21 -6.16 3.53
C ALA A 45 -1.93 -7.34 4.21
N ARG A 46 -3.27 -7.39 4.12
CA ARG A 46 -4.07 -8.52 4.64
C ARG A 46 -3.70 -9.85 4.00
N THR A 47 -3.29 -9.88 2.73
CA THR A 47 -2.83 -11.13 2.08
C THR A 47 -1.54 -11.69 2.70
N PHE A 48 -0.79 -10.86 3.42
CA PHE A 48 0.41 -11.26 4.17
C PHE A 48 0.15 -11.44 5.67
N GLY A 49 -1.11 -11.42 6.11
CA GLY A 49 -1.48 -11.50 7.53
C GLY A 49 -1.20 -10.21 8.32
N VAL A 50 -0.92 -9.09 7.64
CA VAL A 50 -0.64 -7.81 8.28
C VAL A 50 -1.89 -6.94 8.27
N LYS A 51 -2.30 -6.48 9.46
CA LYS A 51 -3.35 -5.47 9.58
C LYS A 51 -2.72 -4.10 9.73
N LEU A 52 -3.11 -3.18 8.86
CA LEU A 52 -2.64 -1.80 8.90
C LEU A 52 -3.61 -0.92 9.68
N ALA A 53 -3.07 0.11 10.32
CA ALA A 53 -3.87 1.21 10.85
C ALA A 53 -4.60 1.92 9.70
N THR A 54 -5.63 2.69 10.04
CA THR A 54 -6.30 3.56 9.06
C THR A 54 -5.26 4.50 8.45
N ILE A 55 -5.06 4.38 7.14
CA ILE A 55 -4.17 5.24 6.38
C ILE A 55 -4.95 6.51 6.08
N GLY A 56 -4.38 7.66 6.46
CA GLY A 56 -4.93 8.97 6.14
C GLY A 56 -4.79 9.30 4.66
N ARG A 57 -5.02 10.57 4.31
CA ARG A 57 -4.78 11.07 2.95
C ARG A 57 -3.29 11.07 2.62
N ILE A 58 -2.99 11.14 1.33
CA ILE A 58 -1.63 11.39 0.86
C ILE A 58 -1.20 12.75 1.39
N ASP A 59 -0.02 12.82 2.00
CA ASP A 59 0.47 14.04 2.61
C ASP A 59 0.95 15.06 1.55
N ALA A 60 1.35 16.25 2.01
CA ALA A 60 1.83 17.31 1.12
C ALA A 60 3.12 16.94 0.34
N ARG A 61 3.81 15.86 0.69
CA ARG A 61 4.99 15.35 -0.01
C ARG A 61 4.64 14.24 -1.01
N GLY A 62 3.37 13.89 -1.15
CA GLY A 62 2.93 12.81 -2.01
C GLY A 62 3.15 11.43 -1.38
N GLU A 63 3.27 11.34 -0.05
CA GLU A 63 3.57 10.09 0.65
C GLU A 63 2.35 9.54 1.41
N LEU A 64 2.24 8.22 1.48
CA LEU A 64 1.34 7.49 2.37
C LEU A 64 2.10 7.05 3.61
N HIS A 65 1.56 7.35 4.78
CA HIS A 65 2.07 6.83 6.05
C HIS A 65 1.42 5.48 6.36
N ILE A 66 2.21 4.41 6.26
CA ILE A 66 1.76 3.03 6.47
C ILE A 66 2.24 2.57 7.83
N VAL A 67 1.32 2.08 8.67
CA VAL A 67 1.60 1.63 10.03
C VAL A 67 0.93 0.27 10.27
N ALA A 68 1.66 -0.70 10.78
CA ALA A 68 1.10 -1.97 11.25
C ALA A 68 0.33 -1.75 12.56
N GLN A 69 -0.93 -2.20 12.60
CA GLN A 69 -1.82 -2.06 13.75
C GLN A 69 -1.67 -3.23 14.74
N ASP A 70 -1.69 -4.47 14.22
CA ASP A 70 -1.68 -5.70 15.01
C ASP A 70 -0.38 -6.49 14.79
N GLY A 71 0.05 -7.25 15.80
CA GLY A 71 1.31 -8.03 15.83
C GLY A 71 1.96 -8.00 17.23
N ASP A 72 3.09 -8.69 17.41
CA ASP A 72 3.94 -8.53 18.60
C ASP A 72 4.39 -7.07 18.70
N LYS A 73 3.65 -6.31 19.51
CA LYS A 73 3.86 -4.86 19.68
C LYS A 73 5.28 -4.65 20.20
N ASP A 74 6.05 -3.82 19.50
CA ASP A 74 7.27 -3.30 20.11
C ASP A 74 6.86 -2.34 21.23
N PRO A 75 7.18 -2.63 22.51
CA PRO A 75 6.82 -1.77 23.63
C PRO A 75 7.41 -0.35 23.55
N ARG A 76 8.40 -0.10 22.67
CA ARG A 76 9.02 1.21 22.43
C ARG A 76 8.32 2.02 21.34
N LEU A 77 7.69 1.37 20.37
CA LEU A 77 7.16 2.02 19.16
C LEU A 77 5.62 2.00 19.08
N GLY A 78 4.94 1.20 19.91
CA GLY A 78 3.48 1.19 20.01
C GLY A 78 2.73 0.66 18.77
N CYS A 79 3.44 0.27 17.72
CA CYS A 79 2.91 -0.31 16.49
C CYS A 79 3.22 -1.82 16.41
N GLY A 80 2.47 -2.53 15.56
CA GLY A 80 2.75 -3.91 15.19
C GLY A 80 4.00 -4.04 14.32
N ARG A 81 4.25 -5.23 13.77
CA ARG A 81 5.38 -5.50 12.88
C ARG A 81 4.88 -5.82 11.48
N PHE A 82 5.59 -5.39 10.44
CA PHE A 82 5.26 -5.79 9.06
C PHE A 82 5.52 -7.27 8.79
N GLY A 83 6.47 -7.90 9.50
CA GLY A 83 6.89 -9.27 9.21
C GLY A 83 7.71 -9.38 7.92
N GLY A 84 8.39 -10.52 7.74
CA GLY A 84 9.36 -10.72 6.66
C GLY A 84 8.78 -10.56 5.25
N PRO A 85 7.71 -11.28 4.88
CA PRO A 85 7.16 -11.23 3.52
C PRO A 85 6.65 -9.84 3.11
N PHE A 86 5.91 -9.15 3.98
CA PHE A 86 5.36 -7.85 3.65
C PHE A 86 6.42 -6.74 3.67
N ALA A 87 7.36 -6.76 4.62
CA ALA A 87 8.50 -5.83 4.61
C ALA A 87 9.35 -5.99 3.34
N THR A 88 9.59 -7.23 2.90
CA THR A 88 10.31 -7.52 1.64
C THR A 88 9.57 -6.94 0.44
N LEU A 89 8.25 -7.08 0.39
CA LEU A 89 7.44 -6.49 -0.67
C LEU A 89 7.54 -4.95 -0.65
N LEU A 90 7.38 -4.32 0.52
CA LEU A 90 7.46 -2.86 0.65
C LEU A 90 8.83 -2.32 0.23
N ASN A 91 9.92 -3.05 0.52
CA ASN A 91 11.28 -2.68 0.12
C ASN A 91 11.48 -2.56 -1.40
N THR A 92 10.62 -3.17 -2.21
CA THR A 92 10.66 -3.01 -3.67
C THR A 92 10.12 -1.67 -4.16
N ALA A 93 9.58 -0.85 -3.27
CA ALA A 93 8.96 0.45 -3.55
C ALA A 93 9.71 1.62 -2.87
N ASN A 94 10.98 1.44 -2.50
CA ASN A 94 11.85 2.45 -1.89
C ASN A 94 11.23 3.18 -0.67
N PRO A 95 10.86 2.44 0.41
CA PRO A 95 10.23 3.01 1.59
C PRO A 95 11.18 3.91 2.38
N ARG A 96 10.63 5.01 2.92
CA ARG A 96 11.33 5.89 3.86
C ARG A 96 10.94 5.52 5.29
N GLN A 97 11.93 5.22 6.14
CA GLN A 97 11.76 4.87 7.56
C GLN A 97 12.63 5.77 8.46
N GLY A 98 12.39 5.75 9.78
CA GLY A 98 13.02 6.72 10.70
C GLY A 98 13.29 6.25 12.12
N VAL A 99 13.73 5.01 12.35
CA VAL A 99 14.24 4.63 13.70
C VAL A 99 15.53 3.82 13.64
N VAL A 100 15.71 2.95 12.63
CA VAL A 100 16.95 2.15 12.48
C VAL A 100 17.65 2.56 11.19
N PRO A 101 18.93 2.98 11.22
CA PRO A 101 19.70 3.25 10.02
C PRO A 101 19.89 1.94 9.24
N GLY A 102 19.35 1.87 8.03
CA GLY A 102 19.48 0.73 7.14
C GLY A 102 18.87 1.01 5.77
N PRO A 103 19.41 0.41 4.68
CA PRO A 103 18.90 0.63 3.33
C PRO A 103 17.52 0.02 3.08
N TYR A 104 17.04 -0.86 3.97
CA TYR A 104 15.80 -1.61 3.82
C TYR A 104 14.98 -1.65 5.12
N LEU A 105 13.65 -1.71 5.01
CA LEU A 105 12.73 -2.05 6.09
C LEU A 105 13.09 -3.42 6.65
N HIS A 106 13.34 -3.48 7.95
CA HIS A 106 13.47 -4.74 8.66
C HIS A 106 12.08 -5.37 8.84
N SER A 107 12.02 -6.69 9.01
CA SER A 107 10.76 -7.39 9.33
C SER A 107 10.12 -6.92 10.64
N GLU A 108 10.93 -6.33 11.52
CA GLU A 108 10.52 -5.76 12.79
C GLU A 108 10.08 -4.29 12.70
N SER A 109 10.27 -3.65 11.55
CA SER A 109 9.72 -2.31 11.31
C SER A 109 8.19 -2.37 11.37
N GLY A 110 7.60 -1.39 12.05
CA GLY A 110 6.15 -1.26 12.20
C GLY A 110 5.52 -0.13 11.41
N TRP A 111 6.33 0.70 10.74
CA TRP A 111 5.86 1.83 9.95
C TRP A 111 6.83 2.21 8.83
N CYS A 112 6.31 2.87 7.80
CA CYS A 112 7.09 3.50 6.73
C CYS A 112 6.28 4.59 6.01
N TYR A 113 6.98 5.44 5.28
CA TYR A 113 6.38 6.29 4.24
C TYR A 113 6.67 5.71 2.86
N LEU A 114 5.67 5.75 1.97
CA LEU A 114 5.84 5.40 0.56
C LEU A 114 5.26 6.49 -0.33
N ASN A 115 5.99 6.88 -1.37
CA ASN A 115 5.47 7.79 -2.39
C ASN A 115 4.30 7.12 -3.13
N HIS A 116 3.22 7.88 -3.38
CA HIS A 116 2.00 7.33 -3.98
C HIS A 116 2.17 6.75 -5.40
N PHE A 117 3.17 7.20 -6.18
CA PHE A 117 3.49 6.62 -7.48
C PHE A 117 4.20 5.27 -7.34
N GLU A 118 5.05 5.13 -6.33
CA GLU A 118 5.68 3.85 -6.01
C GLU A 118 4.66 2.85 -5.45
N VAL A 119 3.69 3.31 -4.66
CA VAL A 119 2.55 2.48 -4.24
C VAL A 119 1.74 2.01 -5.44
N GLU A 120 1.43 2.90 -6.39
CA GLU A 120 0.69 2.53 -7.61
C GLU A 120 1.43 1.46 -8.43
N LYS A 121 2.73 1.66 -8.67
CA LYS A 121 3.58 0.65 -9.35
C LYS A 121 3.58 -0.67 -8.60
N LEU A 122 3.72 -0.63 -7.27
CA LEU A 122 3.75 -1.81 -6.40
C LEU A 122 2.47 -2.62 -6.50
N VAL A 123 1.30 -1.99 -6.31
CA VAL A 123 0.01 -2.69 -6.30
C VAL A 123 -0.34 -3.25 -7.69
N LEU A 124 -0.03 -2.51 -8.76
CA LEU A 124 -0.25 -2.98 -10.12
C LEU A 124 0.68 -4.17 -10.45
N ARG A 125 1.97 -4.08 -10.12
CA ARG A 125 2.91 -5.19 -10.34
C ARG A 125 2.48 -6.43 -9.56
N TYR A 126 2.13 -6.29 -8.28
CA TYR A 126 1.65 -7.39 -7.46
C TYR A 126 0.38 -8.03 -8.04
N PHE A 127 -0.56 -7.23 -8.55
CA PHE A 127 -1.74 -7.74 -9.24
C PHE A 127 -1.37 -8.58 -10.47
N GLU A 128 -0.51 -8.05 -11.35
CA GLU A 128 -0.11 -8.73 -12.59
C GLU A 128 0.63 -10.06 -12.32
N GLU A 129 1.50 -10.11 -11.32
CA GLU A 129 2.24 -11.31 -10.91
C GLU A 129 1.37 -12.41 -10.28
N ASN A 130 0.19 -12.05 -9.77
CA ASN A 130 -0.67 -12.94 -8.99
C ASN A 130 -2.04 -13.18 -9.63
N LYS A 131 -2.39 -12.52 -10.74
CA LYS A 131 -3.71 -12.66 -11.40
C LYS A 131 -3.96 -14.05 -11.98
N LEU A 132 -2.91 -14.80 -12.32
CA LEU A 132 -2.96 -16.14 -12.93
C LEU A 132 -2.76 -17.30 -11.93
N ARG A 133 -2.50 -17.01 -10.65
CA ARG A 133 -2.25 -18.08 -9.67
C ARG A 133 -3.59 -18.76 -9.30
N PRO A 134 -3.68 -20.11 -9.35
CA PRO A 134 -4.87 -20.82 -8.91
C PRO A 134 -5.19 -20.48 -7.44
N GLN A 135 -6.47 -20.42 -7.11
CA GLN A 135 -6.89 -20.27 -5.72
C GLN A 135 -6.73 -21.62 -5.03
N THR A 136 -5.68 -21.76 -4.22
CA THR A 136 -5.51 -22.88 -3.28
C THR A 136 -6.24 -22.59 -1.99
#